data_AF-A0A923J974-F1
#
_entry.id   AF-A0A923J974-F1
#
_cell.length_a   1.000
_cell.length_b   1.000
_cell.length_c   1.000
_cell.angle_alpha   90.00
_cell.angle_beta   90.00
_cell.angle_gamma   90.00
#
_symmetry.space_group_name_H-M   'P 1'
#
loop_
_entity.id
_entity.type
_entity.pdbx_description
1 polymer ?
#
loop_
_entity_poly.entity_id
_entity_poly.type
_entity_poly.pdbx_seq_one_letter_code
_entity_poly.pdbx_strand_id
1 'polypeptide(L)'
;MDTPAGPVPRVRTHLIRADRLGTVFARVGIGRDSYRIAPGLHSVGAPDSESPVMVTANYKLSFDALRCSLSGISAWILVVDTHRRLILPQLSATGVVARQVKTMCGFEVVWGPVHARHLKAFLDGGMKATPAMRKVTFSFRERVELIPVELNHMGKPTLYLLPALFLLSGLGQGFFSVSAAVSRGVSALLAYLLAVATGAVIAPALLPWLPGRAFALKGAGLGAAAGALLSALFAGQLARSEMLALTLFIMAVSSYLAMNFTGSTPFTSPTGVEKEMRKAIPAQAAGALTAVILWVSTGFMGG
;
A
#
# COMPACT_ATOMS: atom_id res chain seq x y z
N MET A 1 40.09 -23.25 4.61
CA MET A 1 40.40 -22.94 3.21
C MET A 1 41.11 -21.60 3.23
N ASP A 2 42.31 -21.52 2.67
CA ASP A 2 43.04 -20.27 2.67
C ASP A 2 42.52 -19.39 1.54
N THR A 3 42.18 -18.15 1.87
CA THR A 3 41.74 -17.13 0.92
C THR A 3 42.70 -15.94 1.00
N PRO A 4 42.71 -15.03 0.01
CA PRO A 4 43.53 -13.82 0.07
C PRO A 4 43.26 -12.95 1.31
N ALA A 5 42.06 -13.05 1.91
CA ALA A 5 41.67 -12.32 3.11
C ALA A 5 41.95 -13.09 4.42
N GLY A 6 42.53 -14.30 4.33
CA GLY A 6 42.83 -15.16 5.47
C GLY A 6 42.12 -16.52 5.45
N PRO A 7 42.30 -17.34 6.50
CA PRO A 7 41.71 -18.67 6.57
C PRO A 7 40.21 -18.62 6.81
N VAL A 8 39.43 -19.30 5.96
CA VAL A 8 37.97 -19.44 6.05
C VAL A 8 37.58 -20.85 6.48
N PRO A 9 36.74 -21.03 7.52
CA PRO A 9 36.24 -22.34 7.93
C PRO A 9 35.45 -23.04 6.82
N ARG A 10 35.76 -24.31 6.58
CA ARG A 10 35.02 -25.16 5.64
C ARG A 10 34.02 -26.01 6.39
N VAL A 11 32.75 -25.91 6.02
CA VAL A 11 31.63 -26.58 6.69
C VAL A 11 31.07 -27.72 5.85
N ARG A 12 30.63 -28.77 6.53
CA ARG A 12 30.04 -29.96 5.89
C ARG A 12 28.56 -29.74 5.59
N THR A 13 28.09 -30.29 4.48
CA THR A 13 26.67 -30.25 4.08
C THR A 13 25.84 -31.33 4.78
N HIS A 14 26.46 -32.38 5.31
CA HIS A 14 25.76 -33.40 6.11
C HIS A 14 25.88 -33.10 7.62
N LEU A 15 24.77 -33.30 8.34
CA LEU A 15 24.72 -33.15 9.79
C LEU A 15 25.31 -34.37 10.50
N ILE A 16 26.24 -34.12 11.42
CA ILE A 16 26.78 -35.17 12.30
C ILE A 16 25.84 -35.43 13.49
N ARG A 17 26.05 -36.51 14.24
CA ARG A 17 25.19 -36.87 15.39
C ARG A 17 25.08 -35.72 16.41
N ALA A 18 26.18 -35.00 16.67
CA ALA A 18 26.17 -33.84 17.56
C ALA A 18 25.23 -32.72 17.07
N ASP A 19 25.20 -32.44 15.75
CA ASP A 19 24.30 -31.44 15.15
C ASP A 19 22.83 -31.85 15.28
N ARG A 20 22.54 -33.15 15.09
CA ARG A 20 21.18 -33.68 15.22
C ARG A 20 20.70 -33.60 16.67
N LEU A 21 21.54 -33.99 17.62
CA LEU A 21 21.23 -33.88 19.06
C LEU A 21 21.05 -32.41 19.48
N GLY A 22 21.95 -31.52 19.05
CA GLY A 22 21.80 -30.08 19.28
C GLY A 22 20.52 -29.50 18.69
N THR A 23 20.12 -29.97 17.51
CA THR A 23 18.85 -29.59 16.88
C THR A 23 17.64 -30.04 17.70
N VAL A 24 17.64 -31.28 18.21
CA VAL A 24 16.58 -31.79 19.08
C VAL A 24 16.49 -30.95 20.36
N PHE A 25 17.62 -30.74 21.05
CA PHE A 25 17.65 -29.93 22.27
C PHE A 25 17.15 -28.51 22.01
N ALA A 26 17.62 -27.84 20.95
CA ALA A 26 17.18 -26.50 20.59
C ALA A 26 15.66 -26.45 20.28
N ARG A 27 15.10 -27.50 19.65
CA ARG A 27 13.66 -27.57 19.33
C ARG A 27 12.79 -27.79 20.56
N VAL A 28 13.27 -28.54 21.56
CA VAL A 28 12.57 -28.72 22.85
C VAL A 28 12.89 -27.61 23.86
N GLY A 29 13.64 -26.58 23.45
CA GLY A 29 13.93 -25.39 24.26
C GLY A 29 15.20 -25.45 25.12
N ILE A 30 15.91 -26.58 25.14
CA ILE A 30 17.12 -26.78 25.95
C ILE A 30 18.33 -26.17 25.22
N GLY A 31 19.03 -25.22 25.85
CA GLY A 31 20.21 -24.55 25.26
C GLY A 31 19.89 -23.74 23.99
N ARG A 32 18.59 -23.50 23.72
CA ARG A 32 18.13 -22.87 22.49
C ARG A 32 18.73 -21.48 22.31
N ASP A 33 18.94 -20.71 23.38
CA ASP A 33 19.38 -19.31 23.36
C ASP A 33 20.87 -19.09 23.01
N SER A 34 21.68 -20.11 23.26
CA SER A 34 23.11 -20.14 22.98
C SER A 34 23.47 -20.99 21.75
N TYR A 35 22.51 -21.70 21.13
CA TYR A 35 22.75 -22.52 19.94
C TYR A 35 23.08 -21.65 18.70
N ARG A 36 24.36 -21.35 18.50
CA ARG A 36 24.86 -20.39 17.49
C ARG A 36 26.06 -20.95 16.74
N ILE A 37 26.38 -20.35 15.60
CA ILE A 37 27.63 -20.54 14.88
C ILE A 37 28.42 -19.23 14.87
N ALA A 38 29.74 -19.29 14.75
CA ALA A 38 30.59 -18.11 14.65
C ALA A 38 30.12 -17.24 13.47
N PRO A 39 29.93 -15.93 13.66
CA PRO A 39 29.72 -15.00 12.55
C PRO A 39 30.94 -14.95 11.63
N GLY A 40 30.71 -14.57 10.38
CA GLY A 40 31.76 -14.44 9.36
C GLY A 40 31.55 -15.37 8.17
N LEU A 41 32.55 -15.37 7.29
CA LEU A 41 32.52 -16.13 6.04
C LEU A 41 32.83 -17.60 6.32
N HIS A 42 32.06 -18.50 5.71
CA HIS A 42 32.26 -19.94 5.71
C HIS A 42 32.22 -20.46 4.28
N SER A 43 32.83 -21.61 4.02
CA SER A 43 32.82 -22.26 2.70
C SER A 43 32.12 -23.62 2.74
N VAL A 44 31.29 -23.90 1.73
CA VAL A 44 30.82 -25.24 1.40
C VAL A 44 31.50 -25.66 0.10
N GLY A 45 31.99 -26.90 0.01
CA GLY A 45 32.70 -27.35 -1.20
C GLY A 45 34.04 -26.64 -1.35
N ALA A 46 34.44 -26.32 -2.58
CA ALA A 46 35.64 -25.56 -2.90
C ALA A 46 35.24 -24.35 -3.77
N PRO A 47 34.69 -23.29 -3.15
CA PRO A 47 34.22 -22.12 -3.86
C PRO A 47 35.37 -21.22 -4.32
N ASP A 48 35.18 -20.56 -5.46
CA ASP A 48 36.07 -19.58 -6.08
C ASP A 48 35.44 -18.17 -6.08
N SER A 49 35.98 -17.23 -6.86
CA SER A 49 35.48 -15.85 -6.94
C SER A 49 34.13 -15.71 -7.63
N GLU A 50 33.77 -16.66 -8.50
CA GLU A 50 32.51 -16.68 -9.25
C GLU A 50 31.41 -17.47 -8.52
N SER A 51 31.80 -18.21 -7.48
CA SER A 51 30.90 -19.04 -6.70
C SER A 51 29.88 -18.19 -5.92
N PRO A 52 28.61 -18.64 -5.84
CA PRO A 52 27.56 -17.86 -5.21
C PRO A 52 27.77 -17.68 -3.70
N VAL A 53 27.34 -16.53 -3.19
CA VAL A 53 27.38 -16.19 -1.76
C VAL A 53 25.97 -16.26 -1.19
N MET A 54 25.76 -17.14 -0.22
CA MET A 54 24.51 -17.27 0.52
C MET A 54 24.62 -16.52 1.85
N VAL A 55 23.60 -15.75 2.23
CA VAL A 55 23.58 -15.01 3.51
C VAL A 55 22.62 -15.68 4.48
N THR A 56 23.06 -15.88 5.72
CA THR A 56 22.22 -16.37 6.82
C THR A 56 22.57 -15.72 8.14
N ALA A 57 21.69 -15.85 9.13
CA ALA A 57 21.98 -15.42 10.49
C ALA A 57 22.78 -16.48 11.26
N ASN A 58 23.41 -16.08 12.37
CA ASN A 58 24.20 -16.95 13.23
C ASN A 58 23.39 -17.96 14.10
N TYR A 59 22.10 -18.12 13.87
CA TYR A 59 21.32 -19.14 14.55
C TYR A 59 21.58 -20.52 13.93
N LYS A 60 22.14 -21.46 14.72
CA LYS A 60 22.69 -22.71 14.19
C LYS A 60 21.65 -23.59 13.48
N LEU A 61 20.36 -23.52 13.84
CA LEU A 61 19.30 -24.22 13.10
C LEU A 61 19.12 -23.68 11.66
N SER A 62 19.10 -22.36 11.49
CA SER A 62 18.98 -21.72 10.17
C SER A 62 20.22 -21.97 9.33
N PHE A 63 21.39 -21.92 9.95
CA PHE A 63 22.66 -22.26 9.31
C PHE A 63 22.71 -23.72 8.86
N ASP A 64 22.32 -24.65 9.75
CA ASP A 64 22.30 -26.09 9.46
C ASP A 64 21.32 -26.42 8.32
N ALA A 65 20.15 -25.78 8.29
CA ALA A 65 19.20 -25.93 7.18
C ALA A 65 19.81 -25.45 5.85
N LEU A 66 20.45 -24.27 5.83
CA LEU A 66 21.08 -23.73 4.61
C LEU A 66 22.21 -24.63 4.11
N ARG A 67 23.16 -25.02 4.96
CA ARG A 67 24.31 -25.83 4.51
C ARG A 67 23.89 -27.22 4.04
N CYS A 68 22.81 -27.79 4.56
CA CYS A 68 22.28 -29.06 4.07
C CYS A 68 21.75 -28.96 2.65
N SER A 69 21.08 -27.85 2.33
CA SER A 69 20.55 -27.59 0.98
C SER A 69 21.64 -27.30 -0.06
N LEU A 70 22.89 -27.08 0.37
CA LEU A 70 24.04 -26.84 -0.51
C LEU A 70 24.84 -28.10 -0.84
N SER A 71 24.26 -29.29 -0.62
CA SER A 71 24.92 -30.56 -0.98
C SER A 71 25.24 -30.61 -2.48
N GLY A 72 26.52 -30.81 -2.80
CA GLY A 72 27.00 -30.84 -4.19
C GLY A 72 27.28 -29.46 -4.81
N ILE A 73 27.10 -28.36 -4.06
CA ILE A 73 27.32 -26.99 -4.53
C ILE A 73 28.53 -26.40 -3.82
N SER A 74 29.50 -25.85 -4.58
CA SER A 74 30.54 -24.99 -4.03
C SER A 74 29.99 -23.59 -3.84
N ALA A 75 29.91 -23.10 -2.61
CA ALA A 75 29.35 -21.79 -2.29
C ALA A 75 29.98 -21.18 -1.04
N TRP A 76 29.96 -19.85 -0.98
CA TRP A 76 30.27 -19.11 0.24
C TRP A 76 29.02 -18.94 1.09
N ILE A 77 29.16 -18.99 2.41
CA ILE A 77 28.09 -18.66 3.36
C ILE A 77 28.56 -17.50 4.25
N LEU A 78 27.93 -16.34 4.13
CA LEU A 78 28.12 -15.22 5.03
C LEU A 78 27.15 -15.34 6.21
N VAL A 79 27.71 -15.60 7.39
CA VAL A 79 26.94 -15.67 8.64
C VAL A 79 26.97 -14.31 9.32
N VAL A 80 25.81 -13.66 9.42
CA VAL A 80 25.68 -12.36 10.09
C VAL A 80 25.32 -12.58 11.57
N ASP A 81 26.02 -11.90 12.49
CA ASP A 81 25.59 -11.83 13.88
C ASP A 81 24.37 -10.92 13.98
N THR A 82 23.23 -11.49 14.30
CA THR A 82 21.99 -10.72 14.49
C THR A 82 21.76 -10.41 15.96
N HIS A 83 22.63 -10.90 16.87
CA HIS A 83 22.41 -10.90 18.32
C HIS A 83 21.01 -11.39 18.72
N ARG A 84 20.38 -12.22 17.87
CA ARG A 84 18.98 -12.65 17.96
C ARG A 84 17.97 -11.52 18.11
N ARG A 85 18.29 -10.33 17.61
CA ARG A 85 17.41 -9.16 17.62
C ARG A 85 17.04 -8.79 16.20
N LEU A 86 15.74 -8.67 15.96
CA LEU A 86 15.18 -8.24 14.69
C LEU A 86 14.52 -6.87 14.92
N ILE A 87 15.16 -5.81 14.43
CA ILE A 87 14.57 -4.46 14.52
C ILE A 87 13.58 -4.32 13.36
N LEU A 88 12.31 -4.17 13.68
CA LEU A 88 11.23 -4.03 12.69
C LEU A 88 10.59 -2.64 12.76
N PRO A 89 10.18 -2.06 11.62
CA PRO A 89 9.37 -0.84 11.63
C PRO A 89 8.08 -1.06 12.43
N GLN A 90 7.69 -0.08 13.23
CA GLN A 90 6.50 -0.23 14.07
C GLN A 90 5.21 -0.48 13.27
N LEU A 91 5.11 0.06 12.06
CA LEU A 91 3.95 -0.14 11.18
C LEU A 91 3.80 -1.58 10.65
N SER A 92 4.84 -2.42 10.78
CA SER A 92 4.77 -3.85 10.43
C SER A 92 4.13 -4.72 11.51
N ALA A 93 3.80 -4.15 12.67
CA ALA A 93 3.21 -4.88 13.80
C ALA A 93 1.86 -5.54 13.48
N THR A 94 1.13 -5.06 12.47
CA THR A 94 -0.11 -5.68 11.98
C THR A 94 0.14 -6.95 11.18
N GLY A 95 1.29 -7.07 10.51
CA GLY A 95 1.67 -8.22 9.68
C GLY A 95 2.62 -9.21 10.34
N VAL A 96 3.24 -8.84 11.47
CA VAL A 96 4.26 -9.66 12.14
C VAL A 96 3.86 -10.00 13.56
N VAL A 97 3.68 -11.30 13.83
CA VAL A 97 3.42 -11.81 15.18
C VAL A 97 4.75 -12.04 15.91
N ALA A 98 5.20 -11.04 16.68
CA ALA A 98 6.49 -11.08 17.39
C ALA A 98 6.70 -12.34 18.26
N ARG A 99 5.63 -12.83 18.91
CA ARG A 99 5.68 -14.07 19.71
C ARG A 99 6.02 -15.27 18.84
N GLN A 100 5.41 -15.38 17.66
CA GLN A 100 5.69 -16.48 16.73
C GLN A 100 7.11 -16.38 16.17
N VAL A 101 7.61 -15.18 15.87
CA VAL A 101 9.01 -14.98 15.45
C VAL A 101 9.98 -15.50 16.53
N LYS A 102 9.70 -15.23 17.81
CA LYS A 102 10.50 -15.77 18.93
C LYS A 102 10.38 -17.29 19.04
N THR A 103 9.18 -17.85 19.00
CA THR A 103 8.95 -19.30 19.16
C THR A 103 9.46 -20.12 17.98
N MET A 104 9.30 -19.63 16.75
CA MET A 104 9.69 -20.36 15.54
C MET A 104 11.16 -20.09 15.19
N CYS A 105 11.59 -18.84 15.19
CA CYS A 105 12.91 -18.45 14.71
C CYS A 105 13.93 -18.21 15.84
N GLY A 106 13.49 -18.05 17.09
CA GLY A 106 14.38 -17.73 18.22
C GLY A 106 14.84 -16.27 18.26
N PHE A 107 14.24 -15.40 17.45
CA PHE A 107 14.55 -13.98 17.38
C PHE A 107 13.62 -13.15 18.26
N GLU A 108 14.20 -12.23 19.03
CA GLU A 108 13.46 -11.18 19.71
C GLU A 108 13.19 -10.03 18.73
N VAL A 109 11.91 -9.71 18.55
CA VAL A 109 11.50 -8.57 17.75
C VAL A 109 11.56 -7.31 18.59
N VAL A 110 12.29 -6.31 18.11
CA VAL A 110 12.33 -4.97 18.70
C VAL A 110 11.66 -4.00 17.74
N TRP A 111 10.64 -3.29 18.21
CA TRP A 111 9.93 -2.31 17.39
C TRP A 111 10.72 -1.01 17.30
N GLY A 112 11.26 -0.77 16.11
CA GLY A 112 11.96 0.45 15.74
C GLY A 112 11.02 1.63 15.47
N PRO A 113 11.57 2.78 15.05
CA PRO A 113 10.79 3.98 14.75
C PRO A 113 9.89 3.79 13.52
N VAL A 114 8.87 4.63 13.41
CA VAL A 114 8.03 4.74 12.19
C VAL A 114 8.88 5.19 10.99
N HIS A 115 9.76 6.16 11.19
CA HIS A 115 10.60 6.72 10.12
C HIS A 115 12.07 6.32 10.29
N ALA A 116 12.70 5.87 9.21
CA ALA A 116 14.11 5.47 9.19
C ALA A 116 15.08 6.60 9.62
N ARG A 117 14.71 7.88 9.42
CA ARG A 117 15.52 9.04 9.89
C ARG A 117 15.80 9.03 11.40
N HIS A 118 14.93 8.39 12.19
CA HIS A 118 15.09 8.29 13.63
C HIS A 118 15.92 7.06 14.06
N LEU A 119 16.38 6.24 13.12
CA LEU A 119 17.09 4.99 13.41
C LEU A 119 18.37 5.23 14.21
N LYS A 120 19.17 6.25 13.86
CA LYS A 120 20.39 6.59 14.61
C LYS A 120 20.07 6.90 16.07
N ALA A 121 19.18 7.87 16.32
CA ALA A 121 18.76 8.24 17.67
C ALA A 121 18.09 7.08 18.44
N PHE A 122 17.39 6.18 17.73
CA PHE A 122 16.82 4.97 18.32
C PHE A 122 17.90 3.98 18.79
N LEU A 123 18.95 3.76 17.98
CA LEU A 123 20.08 2.91 18.32
C LEU A 123 20.88 3.51 19.47
N ASP A 124 21.19 4.81 19.41
CA ASP A 124 21.90 5.55 20.46
C ASP A 124 21.11 5.54 21.79
N GLY A 125 19.78 5.57 21.71
CA GLY A 125 18.86 5.46 22.85
C GLY A 125 18.67 4.04 23.39
N GLY A 126 19.53 3.09 23.04
CA GLY A 126 19.45 1.71 23.51
C GLY A 126 18.26 0.93 22.94
N MET A 127 17.85 1.23 21.71
CA MET A 127 16.73 0.60 21.00
C MET A 127 15.37 0.78 21.71
N LYS A 128 15.19 1.90 22.39
CA LYS A 128 13.91 2.30 23.00
C LYS A 128 13.25 3.40 22.18
N ALA A 129 12.18 3.06 21.46
CA ALA A 129 11.43 4.03 20.67
C ALA A 129 10.69 5.02 21.59
N THR A 130 11.05 6.31 21.50
CA THR A 130 10.38 7.40 22.22
C THR A 130 8.97 7.66 21.66
N PRO A 131 8.05 8.30 22.41
CA PRO A 131 6.70 8.58 21.92
C PRO A 131 6.66 9.34 20.58
N ALA A 132 7.63 10.23 20.33
CA ALA A 132 7.73 10.94 19.06
C ALA A 132 8.06 10.02 17.87
N MET A 133 8.91 9.02 18.08
CA MET A 133 9.29 8.04 17.05
C MET A 133 8.14 7.10 16.66
N ARG A 134 7.10 7.01 17.50
CA ARG A 134 5.92 6.15 17.31
C ARG A 134 4.76 6.83 16.61
N LYS A 135 4.81 8.15 16.41
CA LYS A 135 3.70 8.93 15.85
C LYS A 135 3.88 9.14 14.36
N VAL A 136 2.81 8.91 13.61
CA VAL A 136 2.64 9.41 12.24
C VAL A 136 1.99 10.78 12.33
N THR A 137 2.65 11.82 11.82
CA THR A 137 2.18 13.21 11.91
C THR A 137 1.10 13.55 10.89
N PHE A 138 1.05 12.81 9.78
CA PHE A 138 0.11 13.00 8.67
C PHE A 138 -0.08 14.48 8.29
N SER A 139 1.06 15.16 8.15
CA SER A 139 1.22 16.57 7.79
C SER A 139 0.76 16.84 6.36
N PHE A 140 0.62 18.12 5.98
CA PHE A 140 0.22 18.50 4.62
C PHE A 140 1.10 17.87 3.54
N ARG A 141 2.43 17.87 3.74
CA ARG A 141 3.38 17.26 2.80
C ARG A 141 3.17 15.75 2.66
N GLU A 142 3.01 15.04 3.77
CA GLU A 142 2.78 13.59 3.78
C GLU A 142 1.45 13.22 3.06
N ARG A 143 0.45 14.11 3.07
CA ARG A 143 -0.81 13.92 2.33
C ARG A 143 -0.65 14.14 0.83
N VAL A 144 0.07 15.18 0.45
CA VAL A 144 0.32 15.49 -0.97
C VAL A 144 1.18 14.41 -1.62
N GLU A 145 2.09 13.79 -0.87
CA GLU A 145 2.91 12.66 -1.33
C GLU A 145 2.08 11.42 -1.71
N LEU A 146 0.85 11.27 -1.18
CA LEU A 146 -0.05 10.18 -1.54
C LEU A 146 -0.79 10.43 -2.87
N ILE A 147 -0.95 11.68 -3.29
CA ILE A 147 -1.73 12.05 -4.49
C ILE A 147 -1.21 11.36 -5.76
N PRO A 148 0.11 11.35 -6.07
CA PRO A 148 0.62 10.67 -7.26
C PRO A 148 0.35 9.17 -7.27
N VAL A 149 0.40 8.54 -6.09
CA VAL A 149 0.12 7.10 -5.95
C VAL A 149 -1.34 6.82 -6.28
N GLU A 150 -2.27 7.61 -5.76
CA GLU A 150 -3.70 7.47 -6.07
C GLU A 150 -3.99 7.71 -7.57
N LEU A 151 -3.42 8.75 -8.17
CA LEU A 151 -3.58 9.02 -9.60
C LEU A 151 -3.07 7.87 -10.48
N ASN A 152 -2.00 7.18 -10.07
CA ASN A 152 -1.51 6.00 -10.78
C ASN A 152 -2.52 4.84 -10.74
N HIS A 153 -3.12 4.58 -9.57
CA HIS A 153 -4.14 3.53 -9.43
C HIS A 153 -5.39 3.78 -10.31
N MET A 154 -5.67 5.05 -10.64
CA MET A 154 -6.78 5.42 -11.51
C MET A 154 -6.54 5.14 -13.00
N GLY A 155 -5.31 4.85 -13.43
CA GLY A 155 -4.99 4.69 -14.85
C GLY A 155 -5.82 3.61 -15.56
N LYS A 156 -5.94 2.42 -14.96
CA LYS A 156 -6.74 1.32 -15.53
C LYS A 156 -8.25 1.63 -15.57
N PRO A 157 -8.90 2.08 -14.46
CA PRO A 157 -10.29 2.51 -14.51
C PRO A 157 -10.56 3.62 -15.53
N THR A 158 -9.67 4.62 -15.60
CA THR A 158 -9.80 5.75 -16.53
C THR A 158 -9.78 5.29 -17.99
N LEU A 159 -8.92 4.31 -18.32
CA LEU A 159 -8.81 3.75 -19.67
C LEU A 159 -10.13 3.16 -20.18
N TYR A 160 -10.93 2.54 -19.30
CA TYR A 160 -12.24 2.00 -19.65
C TYR A 160 -13.35 3.05 -19.55
N LEU A 161 -13.25 3.96 -18.58
CA LEU A 161 -14.25 4.99 -18.33
C LEU A 161 -14.33 6.03 -19.45
N LEU A 162 -13.20 6.48 -19.99
CA LEU A 162 -13.20 7.52 -21.04
C LEU A 162 -13.93 7.08 -22.32
N PRO A 163 -13.66 5.89 -22.91
CA PRO A 163 -14.45 5.38 -24.02
C PRO A 163 -15.92 5.20 -23.65
N ALA A 164 -16.24 4.71 -22.45
CA ALA A 164 -17.62 4.55 -22.01
C ALA A 164 -18.35 5.91 -21.94
N LEU A 165 -17.72 6.94 -21.38
CA LEU A 165 -18.29 8.30 -21.34
C LEU A 165 -18.52 8.84 -22.75
N PHE A 166 -17.56 8.66 -23.66
CA PHE A 166 -17.72 9.07 -25.07
C PHE A 166 -18.89 8.36 -25.75
N LEU A 167 -18.98 7.02 -25.61
CA LEU A 167 -20.06 6.23 -26.19
C LEU A 167 -21.43 6.62 -25.61
N LEU A 168 -21.54 6.75 -24.29
CA LEU A 168 -22.78 7.16 -23.62
C LEU A 168 -23.22 8.58 -24.02
N SER A 169 -22.26 9.47 -24.26
CA SER A 169 -22.51 10.85 -24.70
C SER A 169 -23.05 10.91 -26.13
N GLY A 170 -22.72 9.92 -26.98
CA GLY A 170 -23.23 9.82 -28.34
C GLY A 170 -24.65 9.25 -28.45
N LEU A 171 -25.18 8.62 -27.39
CA LEU A 171 -26.51 8.01 -27.42
C LEU A 171 -27.61 9.09 -27.44
N GLY A 172 -28.59 8.92 -28.34
CA GLY A 172 -29.75 9.79 -28.46
C GLY A 172 -30.76 9.33 -29.51
N GLN A 173 -31.66 10.23 -29.95
CA GLN A 173 -32.78 9.88 -30.85
C GLN A 173 -32.36 9.17 -32.15
N GLY A 174 -31.18 9.51 -32.69
CA GLY A 174 -30.59 8.86 -33.87
C GLY A 174 -29.78 7.59 -33.58
N PHE A 175 -30.01 6.94 -32.43
CA PHE A 175 -29.19 5.90 -31.80
C PHE A 175 -27.79 6.36 -31.40
N PHE A 176 -26.99 6.86 -32.34
CA PHE A 176 -25.64 7.36 -32.06
C PHE A 176 -25.27 8.54 -32.95
N SER A 177 -24.82 9.64 -32.34
CA SER A 177 -24.29 10.82 -33.05
C SER A 177 -22.88 11.14 -32.59
N VAL A 178 -21.94 11.21 -33.54
CA VAL A 178 -20.55 11.57 -33.26
C VAL A 178 -20.45 13.02 -32.78
N SER A 179 -21.25 13.94 -33.32
CA SER A 179 -21.24 15.34 -32.88
C SER A 179 -21.73 15.48 -31.45
N ALA A 180 -22.77 14.73 -31.06
CA ALA A 180 -23.25 14.67 -29.69
C ALA A 180 -22.23 14.00 -28.75
N ALA A 181 -21.57 12.93 -29.21
CA ALA A 181 -20.52 12.26 -28.46
C ALA A 181 -19.37 13.22 -28.13
N VAL A 182 -19.01 14.12 -29.05
CA VAL A 182 -17.98 15.13 -28.81
C VAL A 182 -18.50 16.25 -27.91
N SER A 183 -19.63 16.88 -28.24
CA SER A 183 -20.11 18.05 -27.48
C SER A 183 -20.47 17.71 -26.04
N ARG A 184 -21.24 16.63 -25.83
CA ARG A 184 -21.62 16.14 -24.50
C ARG A 184 -20.45 15.41 -23.83
N GLY A 185 -19.60 14.75 -24.62
CA GLY A 185 -18.40 14.07 -24.09
C GLY A 185 -17.40 15.04 -23.47
N VAL A 186 -17.27 16.27 -23.99
CA VAL A 186 -16.40 17.29 -23.39
C VAL A 186 -16.89 17.68 -21.98
N SER A 187 -18.20 17.89 -21.79
CA SER A 187 -18.72 18.22 -20.46
C SER A 187 -18.64 17.03 -19.49
N ALA A 188 -18.84 15.79 -19.98
CA ALA A 188 -18.61 14.58 -19.19
C ALA A 188 -17.13 14.39 -18.80
N LEU A 189 -16.19 14.69 -19.71
CA LEU A 189 -14.76 14.66 -19.44
C LEU A 189 -14.38 15.73 -18.40
N LEU A 190 -14.87 16.95 -18.53
CA LEU A 190 -14.65 18.02 -17.55
C LEU A 190 -15.20 17.65 -16.18
N ALA A 191 -16.40 17.05 -16.13
CA ALA A 191 -16.97 16.53 -14.89
C ALA A 191 -16.07 15.45 -14.27
N TYR A 192 -15.55 14.51 -15.08
CA TYR A 192 -14.60 13.52 -14.59
C TYR A 192 -13.33 14.17 -14.00
N LEU A 193 -12.70 15.11 -14.73
CA LEU A 193 -11.51 15.81 -14.26
C LEU A 193 -11.76 16.59 -12.96
N LEU A 194 -12.91 17.25 -12.83
CA LEU A 194 -13.33 17.92 -11.60
C LEU A 194 -13.55 16.94 -10.45
N ALA A 195 -14.10 15.75 -10.72
CA ALA A 195 -14.27 14.71 -9.71
C ALA A 195 -12.91 14.18 -9.22
N VAL A 196 -11.95 13.99 -10.13
CA VAL A 196 -10.57 13.63 -9.77
C VAL A 196 -9.91 14.73 -8.96
N ALA A 197 -10.00 15.99 -9.42
CA ALA A 197 -9.41 17.13 -8.71
C ALA A 197 -9.99 17.28 -7.30
N THR A 198 -11.31 17.16 -7.14
CA THR A 198 -11.95 17.30 -5.83
C THR A 198 -11.67 16.11 -4.91
N GLY A 199 -11.78 14.88 -5.40
CA GLY A 199 -11.70 13.67 -4.58
C GLY A 199 -10.27 13.17 -4.32
N ALA A 200 -9.41 13.18 -5.33
CA ALA A 200 -8.05 12.65 -5.24
C ALA A 200 -6.99 13.71 -4.87
N VAL A 201 -7.28 15.00 -5.10
CA VAL A 201 -6.30 16.10 -4.87
C VAL A 201 -6.74 17.02 -3.73
N ILE A 202 -7.91 17.66 -3.85
CA ILE A 202 -8.37 18.67 -2.90
C ILE A 202 -8.79 18.04 -1.57
N ALA A 203 -9.54 16.93 -1.58
CA ALA A 203 -9.99 16.27 -0.36
C ALA A 203 -8.84 15.89 0.61
N PRO A 204 -7.76 15.19 0.18
CA PRO A 204 -6.64 14.90 1.07
C PRO A 204 -5.84 16.15 1.45
N ALA A 205 -5.69 17.13 0.54
CA ALA A 205 -4.99 18.38 0.83
C ALA A 205 -5.70 19.21 1.91
N LEU A 206 -7.03 19.30 1.84
CA LEU A 206 -7.86 20.12 2.74
C LEU A 206 -8.44 19.36 3.94
N LEU A 207 -8.05 18.10 4.14
CA LEU A 207 -8.65 17.19 5.11
C LEU A 207 -8.89 17.75 6.53
N PRO A 208 -7.98 18.56 7.15
CA PRO A 208 -8.15 19.09 8.50
C PRO A 208 -9.24 20.15 8.59
N TRP A 209 -9.49 20.87 7.50
CA TRP A 209 -10.44 21.96 7.43
C TRP A 209 -11.82 21.50 6.97
N LEU A 210 -11.88 20.34 6.31
CA LEU A 210 -13.15 19.75 5.89
C LEU A 210 -13.92 19.18 7.10
N PRO A 211 -15.15 19.64 7.35
CA PRO A 211 -15.94 19.18 8.50
C PRO A 211 -16.35 17.70 8.36
N GLY A 212 -16.56 17.06 9.50
CA GLY A 212 -17.02 15.67 9.58
C GLY A 212 -15.89 14.62 9.65
N ARG A 213 -16.27 13.38 9.95
CA ARG A 213 -15.34 12.23 10.11
C ARG A 213 -15.29 11.32 8.88
N ALA A 214 -16.39 11.22 8.13
CA ALA A 214 -16.49 10.36 6.95
C ALA A 214 -15.89 11.07 5.72
N PHE A 215 -14.91 10.44 5.08
CA PHE A 215 -14.28 10.95 3.86
C PHE A 215 -15.24 10.90 2.68
N ALA A 216 -16.12 9.90 2.62
CA ALA A 216 -17.14 9.80 1.59
C ALA A 216 -18.05 11.04 1.57
N LEU A 217 -18.42 11.57 2.74
CA LEU A 217 -19.22 12.80 2.83
C LEU A 217 -18.41 14.04 2.45
N LYS A 218 -17.12 14.09 2.82
CA LYS A 218 -16.22 15.20 2.43
C LYS A 218 -16.04 15.26 0.91
N GLY A 219 -15.77 14.12 0.29
CA GLY A 219 -15.66 14.00 -1.17
C GLY A 219 -16.97 14.33 -1.87
N ALA A 220 -18.11 13.83 -1.37
CA ALA A 220 -19.42 14.18 -1.93
C ALA A 220 -19.72 15.68 -1.81
N GLY A 221 -19.38 16.33 -0.69
CA GLY A 221 -19.56 17.76 -0.49
C GLY A 221 -18.69 18.62 -1.43
N LEU A 222 -17.41 18.29 -1.56
CA LEU A 222 -16.52 18.94 -2.53
C LEU A 222 -16.98 18.69 -3.98
N GLY A 223 -17.42 17.47 -4.28
CA GLY A 223 -17.98 17.12 -5.57
C GLY A 223 -19.26 17.89 -5.90
N ALA A 224 -20.14 18.10 -4.92
CA ALA A 224 -21.35 18.90 -5.08
C ALA A 224 -21.01 20.37 -5.39
N ALA A 225 -20.01 20.94 -4.70
CA ALA A 225 -19.54 22.29 -4.99
C ALA A 225 -18.95 22.41 -6.41
N ALA A 226 -18.16 21.42 -6.85
CA ALA A 226 -17.64 21.39 -8.22
C ALA A 226 -18.74 21.17 -9.28
N GLY A 227 -19.75 20.35 -8.99
CA GLY A 227 -20.91 20.16 -9.86
C GLY A 227 -21.76 21.43 -9.98
N ALA A 228 -21.96 22.16 -8.88
CA ALA A 228 -22.63 23.46 -8.91
C ALA A 228 -21.84 24.49 -9.74
N LEU A 229 -20.52 24.53 -9.59
CA LEU A 229 -19.65 25.38 -10.42
C LEU A 229 -19.75 25.01 -11.90
N LEU A 230 -19.67 23.72 -12.24
CA LEU A 230 -19.82 23.25 -13.62
C LEU A 230 -21.20 23.62 -14.19
N SER A 231 -22.25 23.43 -13.40
CA SER A 231 -23.62 23.80 -13.78
C SER A 231 -23.77 25.30 -14.03
N ALA A 232 -23.08 26.15 -13.25
CA ALA A 232 -23.06 27.59 -13.47
C ALA A 232 -22.31 27.97 -14.75
N LEU A 233 -21.18 27.31 -15.05
CA LEU A 233 -20.38 27.57 -16.26
C LEU A 233 -21.10 27.16 -17.55
N PHE A 234 -21.91 26.11 -17.50
CA PHE A 234 -22.68 25.60 -18.64
C PHE A 234 -24.16 25.99 -18.59
N ALA A 235 -24.52 26.97 -17.75
CA ALA A 235 -25.88 27.46 -17.64
C ALA A 235 -26.36 27.99 -19.00
N GLY A 236 -27.49 27.47 -19.48
CA GLY A 236 -28.05 27.82 -20.79
C GLY A 236 -27.43 27.09 -21.99
N GLN A 237 -26.36 26.31 -21.78
CA GLN A 237 -25.78 25.44 -22.82
C GLN A 237 -26.20 23.97 -22.66
N LEU A 238 -26.40 23.53 -21.42
CA LEU A 238 -26.83 22.16 -21.10
C LEU A 238 -28.24 22.15 -20.50
N ALA A 239 -28.96 21.05 -20.70
CA ALA A 239 -30.26 20.86 -20.08
C ALA A 239 -30.12 20.72 -18.54
N ARG A 240 -31.18 21.07 -17.80
CA ARG A 240 -31.17 20.96 -16.32
C ARG A 240 -30.92 19.53 -15.84
N SER A 241 -31.43 18.55 -16.56
CA SER A 241 -31.25 17.13 -16.31
C SER A 241 -29.82 16.67 -16.61
N GLU A 242 -29.13 17.24 -17.59
CA GLU A 242 -27.70 16.98 -17.85
C GLU A 242 -26.83 17.57 -16.74
N MET A 243 -27.12 18.80 -16.30
CA MET A 243 -26.42 19.42 -15.18
C MET A 243 -26.57 18.60 -13.88
N LEU A 244 -27.78 18.07 -13.64
CA LEU A 244 -28.04 17.18 -12.50
C LEU A 244 -27.27 15.85 -12.64
N ALA A 245 -27.25 15.25 -13.84
CA ALA A 245 -26.51 14.03 -14.11
C ALA A 245 -25.01 14.22 -13.86
N LEU A 246 -24.40 15.28 -14.41
CA LEU A 246 -22.98 15.59 -14.21
C LEU A 246 -22.68 15.87 -12.73
N THR A 247 -23.55 16.59 -12.02
CA THR A 247 -23.36 16.86 -10.59
C THR A 247 -23.39 15.57 -9.76
N LEU A 248 -24.36 14.69 -9.99
CA LEU A 248 -24.43 13.39 -9.31
C LEU A 248 -23.22 12.50 -9.62
N PHE A 249 -22.76 12.52 -10.88
CA PHE A 249 -21.55 11.81 -11.29
C PHE A 249 -20.31 12.33 -10.55
N ILE A 250 -20.11 13.66 -10.51
CA ILE A 250 -18.99 14.28 -9.79
C ILE A 250 -19.04 13.93 -8.30
N MET A 251 -20.21 14.03 -7.68
CA MET A 251 -20.41 13.67 -6.28
C MET A 251 -20.04 12.21 -6.01
N ALA A 252 -20.50 11.28 -6.84
CA ALA A 252 -20.25 9.84 -6.66
C ALA A 252 -18.76 9.51 -6.82
N VAL A 253 -18.13 9.99 -7.90
CA VAL A 253 -16.71 9.71 -8.18
C VAL A 253 -15.80 10.41 -7.17
N SER A 254 -16.05 11.68 -6.83
CA SER A 254 -15.28 12.43 -5.84
C SER A 254 -15.39 11.81 -4.44
N SER A 255 -16.59 11.36 -4.06
CA SER A 255 -16.84 10.63 -2.81
C SER A 255 -16.08 9.31 -2.75
N TYR A 256 -16.07 8.53 -3.84
CA TYR A 256 -15.35 7.28 -3.93
C TYR A 256 -13.83 7.48 -3.83
N LEU A 257 -13.28 8.44 -4.60
CA LEU A 257 -11.84 8.74 -4.59
C LEU A 257 -11.37 9.27 -3.22
N ALA A 258 -12.16 10.12 -2.57
CA ALA A 258 -11.83 10.59 -1.22
C ALA A 258 -11.80 9.42 -0.21
N MET A 259 -12.61 8.38 -0.42
CA MET A 259 -12.70 7.23 0.46
C MET A 259 -11.43 6.36 0.45
N ASN A 260 -10.61 6.41 -0.61
CA ASN A 260 -9.32 5.70 -0.65
C ASN A 260 -8.38 6.16 0.48
N PHE A 261 -8.55 7.40 0.97
CA PHE A 261 -7.74 7.93 2.06
C PHE A 261 -8.23 7.50 3.45
N THR A 262 -9.44 6.95 3.60
CA THR A 262 -9.98 6.56 4.92
C THR A 262 -9.04 5.62 5.68
N GLY A 263 -8.47 4.62 4.98
CA GLY A 263 -7.55 3.63 5.57
C GLY A 263 -6.08 4.03 5.64
N SER A 264 -5.68 5.14 5.01
CA SER A 264 -4.28 5.62 5.01
C SER A 264 -4.04 6.80 5.95
N THR A 265 -5.09 7.26 6.64
CA THR A 265 -5.03 8.39 7.55
C THR A 265 -5.22 7.97 9.02
N PRO A 266 -4.71 8.74 10.00
CA PRO A 266 -4.91 8.44 11.41
C PRO A 266 -6.30 8.82 11.95
N PHE A 267 -7.23 9.28 11.10
CA PHE A 267 -8.54 9.81 11.54
C PHE A 267 -9.57 8.73 11.81
N THR A 268 -9.45 7.55 11.19
CA THR A 268 -10.45 6.48 11.30
C THR A 268 -9.81 5.17 11.75
N SER A 269 -10.54 4.38 12.53
CA SER A 269 -10.15 3.02 12.90
C SER A 269 -10.49 2.04 11.76
N PRO A 270 -9.86 0.86 11.69
CA PRO A 270 -10.22 -0.16 10.70
C PRO A 270 -11.72 -0.50 10.68
N THR A 271 -12.34 -0.60 11.87
CA THR A 271 -13.78 -0.81 12.04
C THR A 271 -14.62 0.38 11.56
N GLY A 272 -14.10 1.60 11.69
CA GLY A 272 -14.72 2.81 11.18
C GLY A 272 -14.70 2.86 9.66
N VAL A 273 -13.57 2.50 9.04
CA VAL A 273 -13.41 2.38 7.59
C VAL A 273 -14.42 1.38 7.03
N GLU A 274 -14.50 0.17 7.60
CA GLU A 274 -15.42 -0.86 7.13
C GLU A 274 -16.89 -0.39 7.19
N LYS A 275 -17.28 0.26 8.29
CA LYS A 275 -18.64 0.80 8.46
C LYS A 275 -18.94 1.92 7.46
N GLU A 276 -17.96 2.76 7.16
CA GLU A 276 -18.09 3.82 6.16
C GLU A 276 -18.26 3.21 4.76
N MET A 277 -17.35 2.32 4.35
CA MET A 277 -17.39 1.67 3.04
C MET A 277 -18.71 0.92 2.80
N ARG A 278 -19.19 0.15 3.79
CA ARG A 278 -20.45 -0.61 3.68
C ARG A 278 -21.66 0.28 3.41
N LYS A 279 -21.64 1.53 3.88
CA LYS A 279 -22.74 2.50 3.66
C LYS A 279 -22.53 3.36 2.42
N ALA A 280 -21.30 3.80 2.19
CA ALA A 280 -20.97 4.75 1.14
C ALA A 280 -20.95 4.10 -0.25
N ILE A 281 -20.41 2.89 -0.39
CA ILE A 281 -20.28 2.23 -1.71
C ILE A 281 -21.66 2.03 -2.37
N PRO A 282 -22.70 1.50 -1.69
CA PRO A 282 -24.02 1.37 -2.31
C PRO A 282 -24.63 2.72 -2.70
N ALA A 283 -24.45 3.76 -1.88
CA ALA A 283 -24.97 5.10 -2.16
C ALA A 283 -24.24 5.76 -3.34
N GLN A 284 -22.91 5.63 -3.43
CA GLN A 284 -22.10 6.08 -4.55
C GLN A 284 -22.48 5.37 -5.84
N ALA A 285 -22.66 4.04 -5.79
CA ALA A 285 -23.09 3.24 -6.94
C ALA A 285 -24.49 3.65 -7.41
N ALA A 286 -25.45 3.83 -6.50
CA ALA A 286 -26.80 4.29 -6.82
C ALA A 286 -26.78 5.70 -7.44
N GLY A 287 -25.97 6.61 -6.88
CA GLY A 287 -25.78 7.97 -7.41
C GLY A 287 -25.17 7.97 -8.82
N ALA A 288 -24.13 7.18 -9.05
CA ALA A 288 -23.49 7.03 -10.36
C ALA A 288 -24.44 6.40 -11.39
N LEU A 289 -25.21 5.37 -11.01
CA LEU A 289 -26.20 4.75 -11.88
C LEU A 289 -27.32 5.74 -12.26
N THR A 290 -27.81 6.51 -11.28
CA THR A 290 -28.80 7.57 -11.52
C THR A 290 -28.26 8.63 -12.46
N ALA A 291 -27.00 9.03 -12.29
CA ALA A 291 -26.32 9.95 -13.20
C ALA A 291 -26.27 9.42 -14.64
N VAL A 292 -25.91 8.15 -14.83
CA VAL A 292 -25.87 7.51 -16.15
C VAL A 292 -27.28 7.45 -16.77
N ILE A 293 -28.29 7.06 -16.00
CA ILE A 293 -29.68 6.99 -16.49
C ILE A 293 -30.16 8.38 -16.94
N LEU A 294 -29.91 9.42 -16.13
CA LEU A 294 -30.27 10.80 -16.48
C LEU A 294 -29.49 11.32 -17.69
N TRP A 295 -28.20 10.98 -17.79
CA TRP A 295 -27.36 11.37 -18.92
C TRP A 295 -27.80 10.72 -20.24
N VAL A 296 -28.18 9.45 -20.20
CA VAL A 296 -28.64 8.75 -21.40
C VAL A 296 -30.06 9.22 -21.77
N SER A 297 -30.98 9.31 -20.81
CA SER A 297 -32.37 9.71 -21.07
C SER A 297 -32.46 11.10 -21.69
N THR A 298 -31.62 12.04 -21.26
CA THR A 298 -31.54 13.39 -21.84
C THR A 298 -31.15 13.39 -23.31
N GLY A 299 -30.28 12.47 -23.75
CA GLY A 299 -29.94 12.33 -25.16
C GLY A 299 -31.13 11.92 -26.05
N PHE A 300 -32.13 11.22 -25.48
CA PHE A 300 -33.35 10.81 -26.19
C PHE A 300 -34.47 11.84 -26.11
N MET A 301 -34.48 12.69 -25.08
CA MET A 301 -35.57 13.66 -24.87
C MET A 301 -35.49 14.88 -25.79
N GLY A 302 -34.40 15.06 -26.55
CA GLY A 302 -34.19 16.21 -27.42
C GLY A 302 -33.80 17.45 -26.60
N GLY A 303 -32.60 17.98 -26.86
CA GLY A 303 -32.21 19.33 -26.43
C GLY A 303 -32.85 20.37 -27.35
#